data_AF-A0A250J4Z3-F1
#
_entry.id   AF-A0A250J4Z3-F1
#
_cell.length_a   1.000
_cell.length_b   1.000
_cell.length_c   1.000
_cell.angle_alpha   90.00
_cell.angle_beta   90.00
_cell.angle_gamma   90.00
#
_symmetry.space_group_name_H-M   'P 1'
#
loop_
_entity.id
_entity.type
_entity.pdbx_description
1 polymer ?
#
loop_
_entity_poly.entity_id
_entity_poly.type
_entity_poly.pdbx_seq_one_letter_code
_entity_poly.pdbx_strand_id
1 'polypeptide(L)'
;MDAHLELVLCAPELAVLAALEATLRASVAALTAAHAELEAEDFAASPHPPSAQACLADALLTQVEALQHSLRRYRTLIIMQEVWARAAPPSEHSSS
;
A
#
# COMPACT_ATOMS: atom_id res chain seq x y z
N MET A 1 -6.34 -10.34 -23.45
CA MET A 1 -6.93 -9.58 -22.33
C MET A 1 -5.78 -9.04 -21.49
N ASP A 2 -5.92 -7.88 -20.87
CA ASP A 2 -4.87 -7.31 -20.00
C ASP A 2 -4.68 -8.24 -18.79
N ALA A 3 -3.46 -8.74 -18.57
CA ALA A 3 -3.15 -9.65 -17.47
C ALA A 3 -3.49 -9.03 -16.11
N HIS A 4 -3.46 -7.70 -16.02
CA HIS A 4 -3.84 -6.97 -14.83
C HIS A 4 -5.35 -6.98 -14.57
N LEU A 5 -6.16 -7.03 -15.63
CA LEU A 5 -7.61 -7.14 -15.56
C LEU A 5 -8.04 -8.56 -15.18
N GLU A 6 -7.40 -9.58 -15.77
CA GLU A 6 -7.65 -10.99 -15.40
C GLU A 6 -7.37 -11.27 -13.93
N LEU A 7 -6.27 -10.73 -13.40
CA LEU A 7 -5.88 -10.91 -12.01
C LEU A 7 -6.88 -10.25 -11.04
N VAL A 8 -7.40 -9.06 -11.39
CA VAL A 8 -8.41 -8.37 -10.57
C VAL A 8 -9.75 -9.11 -10.59
N LEU A 9 -10.10 -9.77 -11.69
CA LEU A 9 -11.31 -10.59 -11.77
C LEU A 9 -11.22 -11.86 -10.91
N CYS A 10 -10.02 -12.43 -10.74
CA CYS A 10 -9.77 -13.58 -9.86
C CYS A 10 -9.62 -13.20 -8.38
N ALA A 11 -9.10 -12.00 -8.09
CA ALA A 11 -8.89 -11.49 -6.73
C ALA A 11 -9.40 -10.03 -6.59
N PRO A 12 -10.70 -9.82 -6.34
CA PRO A 12 -11.31 -8.48 -6.27
C PRO A 12 -10.73 -7.62 -5.15
N GLU A 13 -10.17 -8.23 -4.11
CA GLU A 13 -9.46 -7.55 -3.03
C GLU A 13 -8.29 -6.73 -3.57
N LEU A 14 -7.65 -7.12 -4.68
CA LEU A 14 -6.57 -6.36 -5.30
C LEU A 14 -7.03 -4.98 -5.80
N ALA A 15 -8.28 -4.85 -6.26
CA ALA A 15 -8.83 -3.56 -6.66
C ALA A 15 -9.00 -2.64 -5.45
N VAL A 16 -9.49 -3.17 -4.33
CA VAL A 16 -9.64 -2.43 -3.06
C VAL A 16 -8.28 -2.01 -2.51
N LEU A 17 -7.29 -2.91 -2.55
CA LEU A 17 -5.92 -2.60 -2.14
C LEU A 17 -5.30 -1.50 -3.02
N ALA A 18 -5.51 -1.55 -4.33
CA ALA A 18 -5.03 -0.51 -5.25
C ALA A 18 -5.67 0.86 -4.97
N ALA A 19 -6.98 0.89 -4.72
CA ALA A 19 -7.68 2.12 -4.35
C ALA A 19 -7.20 2.69 -3.01
N LEU A 20 -6.97 1.83 -2.02
CA LEU A 20 -6.43 2.23 -0.72
C LEU A 20 -4.99 2.76 -0.86
N GLU A 21 -4.12 2.07 -1.61
CA GLU A 21 -2.75 2.53 -1.90
C GLU A 21 -2.75 3.91 -2.57
N ALA A 22 -3.62 4.13 -3.56
CA ALA A 22 -3.75 5.41 -4.24
C ALA A 22 -4.21 6.53 -3.28
N THR A 23 -5.20 6.23 -2.42
CA THR A 23 -5.71 7.16 -1.42
C THR A 23 -4.61 7.53 -0.42
N LEU A 24 -3.86 6.55 0.09
CA LEU A 24 -2.75 6.81 1.01
C LEU A 24 -1.66 7.67 0.37
N ARG A 25 -1.30 7.43 -0.89
CA ARG A 25 -0.33 8.28 -1.62
C ARG A 25 -0.83 9.72 -1.77
N ALA A 26 -2.11 9.89 -2.11
CA ALA A 26 -2.72 11.22 -2.20
C ALA A 26 -2.71 11.93 -0.83
N SER A 27 -3.01 11.21 0.25
CA SER A 27 -2.95 11.75 1.61
C SER A 27 -1.54 12.17 2.01
N VAL A 28 -0.52 11.37 1.69
CA VAL A 28 0.90 11.74 1.92
C VAL A 28 1.21 13.04 1.19
N ALA A 29 0.95 13.10 -0.11
CA ALA A 29 1.23 14.29 -0.91
C ALA A 29 0.50 15.54 -0.39
N ALA A 30 -0.77 15.39 0.03
CA ALA A 30 -1.55 16.49 0.59
C ALA A 30 -1.00 16.98 1.94
N LEU A 31 -0.61 16.07 2.84
CA LEU A 31 -0.02 16.43 4.14
C LEU A 31 1.34 17.11 3.98
N THR A 32 2.20 16.57 3.12
CA THR A 32 3.50 17.16 2.80
C THR A 32 3.35 18.54 2.15
N ALA A 33 2.40 18.71 1.24
CA ALA A 33 2.13 20.02 0.63
C ALA A 33 1.55 21.05 1.63
N ALA A 34 0.74 20.60 2.59
CA ALA A 34 0.18 21.46 3.63
C ALA A 34 1.21 21.86 4.71
N HIS A 35 2.25 21.04 4.89
CA HIS A 35 3.29 21.20 5.90
C HIS A 35 4.66 21.03 5.24
N ALA A 36 5.09 22.01 4.46
CA ALA A 36 6.33 21.97 3.69
C ALA A 36 7.58 21.73 4.57
N GLU A 37 7.51 22.09 5.85
CA GLU A 37 8.53 21.78 6.84
C GLU A 37 8.81 20.27 7.00
N LEU A 38 7.87 19.39 6.62
CA LEU A 38 8.04 17.94 6.65
C LEU A 38 8.97 17.41 5.53
N GLU A 39 9.25 18.20 4.49
CA GLU A 39 10.21 17.82 3.45
C GLU A 39 11.67 18.01 3.88
N ALA A 40 11.91 18.73 4.98
CA ALA A 40 13.26 18.92 5.50
C ALA A 40 13.81 17.59 6.03
N GLU A 41 15.03 17.23 5.60
CA GLU A 41 15.73 16.00 6.05
C GLU A 41 15.86 15.90 7.58
N ASP A 42 15.77 17.03 8.27
CA ASP A 42 15.91 17.12 9.72
C ASP A 42 14.81 18.01 10.32
N PHE A 43 13.54 17.56 10.18
CA PHE A 43 12.34 18.21 10.76
C PHE A 43 12.53 18.59 12.24
N ALA A 44 13.23 17.74 13.00
CA ALA A 44 13.53 17.97 14.42
C ALA A 44 14.65 19.00 14.67
N ALA A 45 15.53 19.25 13.68
CA ALA A 45 16.61 20.24 13.76
C ALA A 45 16.24 21.59 13.12
N SER A 46 14.97 21.76 12.71
CA SER A 46 14.49 23.04 12.21
C SER A 46 14.72 24.15 13.25
N PRO A 47 15.19 25.34 12.83
CA PRO A 47 15.46 26.46 13.75
C PRO A 47 14.20 26.98 14.42
N HIS A 48 13.01 26.56 13.98
CA HIS A 48 11.72 26.93 14.58
C HIS A 48 10.99 25.66 14.99
N PRO A 49 10.42 25.61 16.21
CA PRO A 49 9.70 24.43 16.66
C PRO A 49 8.50 24.17 15.73
N PRO A 50 8.29 22.93 15.28
CA PRO A 50 7.19 22.60 14.39
C PRO A 50 5.84 22.86 15.05
N SER A 51 4.84 23.19 14.23
CA SER A 51 3.47 23.37 14.71
C SER A 51 2.89 22.06 15.21
N ALA A 52 1.92 22.13 16.14
CA ALA A 52 1.23 20.93 16.62
C ALA A 52 0.55 20.14 15.48
N GLN A 53 0.08 20.83 14.44
CA GLN A 53 -0.47 20.21 13.24
C GLN A 53 0.60 19.47 12.43
N ALA A 54 1.78 20.06 12.25
CA ALA A 54 2.91 19.42 11.57
C ALA A 54 3.39 18.17 12.32
N CYS A 55 3.47 18.21 13.65
CA CYS A 55 3.81 17.04 14.46
C CYS A 55 2.79 15.89 14.31
N LEU A 56 1.49 16.23 14.23
CA LEU A 56 0.45 15.22 13.98
C LEU A 56 0.51 14.69 12.55
N ALA A 57 0.80 15.54 11.57
CA ALA A 57 0.98 15.14 10.19
C ALA A 57 2.17 14.17 10.04
N ASP A 58 3.31 14.45 10.68
CA ASP A 58 4.47 13.54 10.73
C ASP A 58 4.11 12.16 11.33
N ALA A 59 3.39 12.15 12.46
CA ALA A 59 2.93 10.91 13.07
C ALA A 59 1.96 10.13 12.15
N LEU A 60 1.09 10.83 11.41
CA LEU A 60 0.22 10.21 10.41
C LEU A 60 1.03 9.64 9.23
N LEU A 61 2.04 10.35 8.74
CA LEU A 61 2.91 9.86 7.66
C LEU A 61 3.61 8.56 8.07
N THR A 62 4.13 8.48 9.30
CA THR A 62 4.71 7.26 9.85
C THR A 62 3.72 6.09 9.85
N GLN A 63 2.47 6.33 10.25
CA GLN A 63 1.42 5.30 10.23
C GLN A 63 1.06 4.89 8.80
N VAL A 64 0.98 5.85 7.87
CA VAL A 64 0.72 5.58 6.45
C VAL A 64 1.83 4.70 5.86
N GLU A 65 3.08 4.96 6.17
CA GLU A 65 4.20 4.13 5.69
C GLU A 65 4.09 2.69 6.19
N ALA A 66 3.83 2.49 7.48
CA ALA A 66 3.64 1.17 8.07
C ALA A 66 2.45 0.42 7.43
N LEU A 67 1.36 1.13 7.16
CA LEU A 67 0.20 0.58 6.48
C LEU A 67 0.52 0.21 5.02
N GLN A 68 1.20 1.09 4.27
CA GLN A 68 1.64 0.80 2.91
C GLN A 68 2.55 -0.43 2.85
N HIS A 69 3.45 -0.60 3.81
CA HIS A 69 4.28 -1.80 3.91
C HIS A 69 3.42 -3.06 4.11
N SER A 70 2.42 -2.99 4.98
CA SER A 70 1.49 -4.10 5.24
C SER A 70 0.65 -4.44 4.01
N LEU A 71 0.15 -3.44 3.28
CA LEU A 71 -0.62 -3.63 2.04
C LEU A 71 0.24 -4.28 0.95
N ARG A 72 1.49 -3.84 0.78
CA ARG A 72 2.43 -4.47 -0.16
C ARG A 72 2.66 -5.95 0.17
N ARG A 73 2.86 -6.28 1.44
CA ARG A 73 3.03 -7.68 1.88
C ARG A 73 1.79 -8.53 1.59
N TYR A 74 0.60 -8.01 1.90
CA TYR A 74 -0.66 -8.71 1.65
C TYR A 74 -0.92 -8.91 0.15
N ARG A 75 -0.69 -7.87 -0.66
CA ARG A 75 -0.77 -7.94 -2.13
C ARG A 75 0.14 -9.03 -2.69
N THR A 76 1.39 -9.11 -2.23
CA THR A 76 2.32 -10.17 -2.66
C THR A 76 1.80 -11.56 -2.33
N LEU A 77 1.20 -11.77 -1.14
CA LEU A 77 0.63 -13.06 -0.76
C LEU A 77 -0.51 -13.49 -1.69
N ILE A 78 -1.43 -12.57 -2.02
CA ILE A 78 -2.52 -12.85 -2.97
C ILE A 78 -1.96 -13.25 -4.33
N ILE A 79 -0.99 -12.48 -4.85
CA ILE A 79 -0.38 -12.77 -6.17
C ILE A 79 0.29 -14.15 -6.16
N MET A 80 1.03 -14.48 -5.09
CA MET A 80 1.67 -15.80 -4.98
C MET A 80 0.65 -16.94 -4.93
N GLN A 81 -0.45 -16.77 -4.19
CA GLN A 81 -1.53 -17.76 -4.13
C GLN A 81 -2.18 -17.98 -5.50
N GLU A 82 -2.50 -16.91 -6.23
CA GLU A 82 -3.08 -17.01 -7.58
C GLU A 82 -2.12 -17.68 -8.58
N VAL A 83 -0.82 -17.34 -8.51
CA VAL A 83 0.20 -17.97 -9.37
C VAL A 83 0.34 -19.46 -9.06
N TRP A 84 0.35 -19.84 -7.79
CA TRP A 84 0.41 -21.26 -7.38
C TRP A 84 -0.86 -22.02 -7.77
N ALA A 85 -2.04 -21.42 -7.58
CA ALA A 85 -3.30 -22.02 -8.00
C ALA A 85 -3.33 -22.29 -9.51
N ARG A 86 -2.76 -21.39 -10.32
CA ARG A 86 -2.65 -21.55 -11.77
C ARG A 86 -1.59 -22.59 -12.20
N ALA A 87 -0.56 -22.80 -11.37
CA ALA A 87 0.54 -23.74 -11.66
C ALA A 87 0.27 -25.18 -11.16
N ALA A 88 -0.75 -25.38 -10.31
CA ALA A 88 -1.10 -26.71 -9.82
C ALA A 88 -1.64 -27.59 -10.96
N PRO A 89 -1.12 -28.82 -11.15
CA PRO A 89 -1.70 -29.75 -12.12
C PRO A 89 -3.14 -30.07 -11.69
N PRO A 90 -4.07 -30.31 -12.63
CA PRO A 90 -5.39 -30.81 -12.27
C PRO A 90 -5.19 -32.11 -11.50
N SER A 91 -5.67 -32.15 -10.27
CA SER A 91 -5.65 -33.37 -9.46
C SER A 91 -6.39 -34.45 -10.22
N GLU A 92 -5.64 -35.43 -10.76
CA GLU A 92 -6.22 -36.65 -11.28
C GLU A 92 -7.06 -37.24 -10.15
N HIS A 93 -8.38 -37.14 -10.32
CA HIS A 93 -9.32 -37.88 -9.51
C HIS A 93 -9.07 -39.35 -9.85
N SER A 94 -8.13 -39.96 -9.12
CA SER A 94 -7.93 -41.40 -9.10
C SER A 94 -9.19 -41.99 -8.49
N SER A 95 -10.18 -42.19 -9.35
CA SER A 95 -11.37 -42.99 -9.07
C SER A 95 -10.90 -44.44 -9.08
N SER A 96 -10.80 -45.04 -7.91
CA SER A 96 -10.77 -46.48 -7.69
C SER A 96 -11.53 -46.79 -6.42
#